data_AF-A0A957ULQ5-F1
#
_entry.id   AF-A0A957ULQ5-F1
#
_cell.length_a   1.000
_cell.length_b   1.000
_cell.length_c   1.000
_cell.angle_alpha   90.00
_cell.angle_beta   90.00
_cell.angle_gamma   90.00
#
_symmetry.space_group_name_H-M   'P 1'
#
loop_
_entity.id
_entity.type
_entity.pdbx_description
1 polymer ?
#
loop_
_entity_poly.entity_id
_entity_poly.type
_entity_poly.pdbx_seq_one_letter_code
_entity_poly.pdbx_strand_id
1 'polypeptide(L)'
;MTTFREHQLEQAIAGLPRVTLGVLPTPLEPLPRLSQALGGPPIYIKRDDLTGLGFGGNKTRMLELSLAHALEQGADTIVFG
;
A
#
# COMPACT_ATOMS: atom_id res chain seq x y z
N MET A 1 19.16 3.64 17.36
CA MET A 1 19.19 2.15 17.49
C MET A 1 18.13 1.45 16.64
N THR A 2 17.41 2.13 15.74
CA THR A 2 16.26 1.60 14.97
C THR A 2 16.59 1.14 13.53
N THR A 3 17.69 1.58 12.95
CA THR A 3 18.00 1.42 11.51
C THR A 3 18.25 -0.03 11.06
N PHE A 4 18.80 -0.89 11.91
CA PHE A 4 19.11 -2.28 11.51
C PHE A 4 17.84 -3.11 11.25
N ARG A 5 16.83 -2.99 12.12
CA ARG A 5 15.57 -3.74 11.99
C ARG A 5 14.75 -3.23 10.81
N GLU A 6 14.72 -1.91 10.58
CA GLU A 6 14.04 -1.29 9.44
C GLU A 6 14.61 -1.83 8.12
N HIS A 7 15.94 -1.79 7.96
CA HIS A 7 16.60 -2.32 6.77
C HIS A 7 16.33 -3.83 6.59
N GLN A 8 16.34 -4.61 7.66
CA GLN A 8 16.00 -6.04 7.58
C GLN A 8 14.59 -6.28 7.04
N LEU A 9 13.61 -5.53 7.53
CA LEU A 9 12.22 -5.62 7.09
C LEU A 9 12.05 -5.19 5.63
N GLU A 10 12.70 -4.09 5.23
CA GLU A 10 12.68 -3.62 3.84
C GLU A 10 13.20 -4.69 2.88
N GLN A 11 14.32 -5.33 3.21
CA GLN A 11 14.89 -6.40 2.39
C GLN A 11 13.97 -7.63 2.33
N ALA A 12 13.41 -8.03 3.47
CA ALA A 12 12.48 -9.16 3.53
C ALA A 12 11.22 -8.91 2.66
N ILE A 13 10.65 -7.71 2.72
CA ILE A 13 9.46 -7.34 1.93
C ILE A 13 9.82 -7.14 0.46
N ALA A 14 10.99 -6.58 0.15
CA ALA A 14 11.46 -6.38 -1.22
C ALA A 14 11.57 -7.70 -2.00
N GLY A 15 11.96 -8.78 -1.31
CA GLY A 15 12.08 -10.13 -1.89
C GLY A 15 10.76 -10.89 -2.10
N LEU A 16 9.63 -10.38 -1.60
CA LEU A 16 8.34 -11.06 -1.79
C LEU A 16 7.86 -10.95 -3.24
N PRO A 17 7.28 -12.03 -3.81
CA PRO A 17 6.72 -12.00 -5.15
C PRO A 17 5.55 -11.03 -5.21
N ARG A 18 5.47 -10.26 -6.31
CA ARG A 18 4.43 -9.26 -6.53
C ARG A 18 4.01 -9.21 -7.99
N VAL A 19 2.71 -9.02 -8.23
CA VAL A 19 2.20 -8.57 -9.53
C VAL A 19 2.06 -7.04 -9.49
N THR A 20 2.19 -6.38 -10.63
CA THR A 20 2.00 -4.92 -10.71
C THR A 20 0.53 -4.63 -11.03
N LEU A 21 -0.18 -4.04 -10.07
CA LEU A 21 -1.59 -3.64 -10.21
C LEU A 21 -1.80 -2.15 -9.94
N GLY A 22 -1.06 -1.59 -8.99
CA GLY A 22 -1.22 -0.23 -8.52
C GLY A 22 -0.36 0.79 -9.25
N VAL A 23 -0.88 2.01 -9.40
CA VAL A 23 -0.08 3.18 -9.77
C VAL A 23 0.52 3.77 -8.50
N LEU A 24 1.79 3.46 -8.25
CA LEU A 24 2.52 3.81 -7.03
C LEU A 24 3.80 4.60 -7.36
N PRO A 25 4.30 5.45 -6.44
CA PRO A 25 3.73 5.77 -5.13
C PRO A 25 2.57 6.77 -5.22
N THR A 26 1.53 6.57 -4.41
CA THR A 26 0.44 7.54 -4.27
C THR A 26 0.89 8.80 -3.51
N PRO A 27 0.28 9.98 -3.74
CA PRO A 27 0.64 11.20 -3.03
C PRO A 27 0.45 11.13 -1.50
N LEU A 28 1.29 11.87 -0.75
CA LEU A 28 1.07 12.19 0.66
C LEU A 28 0.76 13.69 0.74
N GLU A 29 -0.46 14.05 1.13
CA GLU A 29 -0.96 15.42 1.04
C GLU A 29 -1.20 16.01 2.44
N PRO A 30 -0.74 17.24 2.74
CA PRO A 30 -1.07 17.92 3.98
C PRO A 30 -2.54 18.36 3.99
N LEU A 31 -3.18 18.30 5.16
CA LEU A 31 -4.57 18.76 5.39
C LEU A 31 -4.58 19.96 6.36
N PRO A 32 -4.13 21.17 5.93
CA PRO A 32 -3.94 22.31 6.81
C PRO A 32 -5.26 22.80 7.43
N ARG A 33 -6.35 22.81 6.65
CA ARG A 33 -7.68 23.23 7.14
C ARG A 33 -8.21 22.30 8.24
N LEU A 34 -8.02 20.99 8.07
CA LEU A 34 -8.41 19.99 9.08
C LEU A 34 -7.56 20.11 10.33
N SER A 35 -6.24 20.25 10.15
CA SER A 35 -5.29 20.44 11.26
C SER A 35 -5.68 21.66 12.11
N GLN A 36 -5.98 22.80 11.46
CA GLN A 36 -6.44 24.01 12.13
C GLN A 36 -7.78 23.82 12.85
N ALA A 37 -8.75 23.18 12.18
CA ALA A 37 -10.07 22.95 12.77
C ALA A 37 -10.02 22.09 14.04
N LEU A 38 -9.06 21.17 14.13
CA LEU A 38 -8.87 20.29 15.28
C LEU A 38 -7.92 20.85 16.35
N GLY A 39 -7.24 21.97 16.09
CA GLY A 39 -6.26 22.56 17.01
C GLY A 39 -5.07 21.66 17.36
N GLY A 40 -4.79 20.67 16.51
CA GLY A 40 -3.85 19.58 16.77
C GLY A 40 -2.56 19.64 15.94
N PRO A 41 -1.75 18.56 15.93
CA PRO A 41 -0.56 18.48 15.10
C PRO A 41 -0.92 18.50 13.59
N PRO A 42 0.07 18.71 12.70
CA PRO A 42 -0.14 18.60 11.26
C PRO A 42 -0.70 17.23 10.85
N ILE A 43 -1.82 17.24 10.15
CA ILE A 43 -2.47 16.04 9.61
C ILE A 43 -2.13 15.92 8.13
N TYR A 44 -1.81 14.69 7.71
CA TYR A 44 -1.56 14.33 6.32
C TYR A 44 -2.47 13.17 5.92
N ILE A 45 -2.79 13.07 4.63
CA ILE A 45 -3.49 11.94 4.05
C ILE A 45 -2.62 11.26 3.00
N LYS A 46 -2.47 9.93 3.12
CA LYS A 46 -1.90 9.09 2.07
C LYS A 46 -3.02 8.73 1.11
N ARG A 47 -2.91 9.18 -0.15
CA ARG A 47 -3.96 9.06 -1.16
C ARG A 47 -4.03 7.67 -1.80
N ASP A 48 -4.20 6.63 -0.99
CA ASP A 48 -4.32 5.25 -1.46
C ASP A 48 -5.63 4.99 -2.23
N ASP A 49 -6.59 5.92 -2.18
CA ASP A 49 -7.69 6.00 -3.16
C ASP A 49 -7.20 6.17 -4.61
N LEU A 50 -5.97 6.66 -4.81
CA LEU A 50 -5.38 6.88 -6.13
C LEU A 50 -4.46 5.74 -6.59
N THR A 51 -4.63 4.51 -6.07
CA THR A 51 -3.86 3.34 -6.55
C THR A 51 -4.25 2.88 -7.97
N GLY A 52 -5.29 3.45 -8.58
CA GLY A 52 -5.59 3.32 -10.01
C GLY A 52 -6.38 2.07 -10.43
N LEU A 53 -6.18 0.92 -9.79
CA LEU A 53 -6.95 -0.30 -10.12
C LEU A 53 -8.43 -0.12 -9.72
N GLY A 54 -9.35 -0.15 -10.69
CA GLY A 54 -10.78 0.06 -10.44
C GLY A 54 -11.04 1.44 -9.84
N PHE A 55 -11.53 1.50 -8.60
CA PHE A 55 -11.70 2.75 -7.84
C PHE A 55 -10.53 3.04 -6.89
N GLY A 56 -9.41 2.33 -7.04
CA GLY A 56 -8.26 2.38 -6.16
C GLY A 56 -8.55 1.79 -4.78
N GLY A 57 -7.85 2.30 -3.77
CA GLY A 57 -7.94 1.87 -2.38
C GLY A 57 -6.76 1.02 -1.91
N ASN A 58 -6.81 0.67 -0.62
CA ASN A 58 -5.76 -0.10 0.05
C ASN A 58 -5.67 -1.55 -0.44
N LYS A 59 -6.80 -2.15 -0.88
CA LYS A 59 -6.86 -3.55 -1.33
C LYS A 59 -5.91 -3.81 -2.51
N THR A 60 -5.68 -2.83 -3.37
CA THR A 60 -4.73 -2.94 -4.47
C THR A 60 -3.34 -3.39 -3.99
N ARG A 61 -2.83 -2.83 -2.88
CA ARG A 61 -1.51 -3.20 -2.33
C ARG A 61 -1.44 -4.63 -1.82
N MET A 62 -2.51 -5.08 -1.15
CA MET A 62 -2.60 -6.45 -0.64
C MET A 62 -2.69 -7.46 -1.79
N LEU A 63 -3.49 -7.13 -2.81
CA LEU A 63 -3.68 -7.98 -3.98
C LEU A 63 -2.39 -8.20 -4.78
N GLU A 64 -1.48 -7.21 -4.84
CA GLU A 64 -0.18 -7.40 -5.53
C GLU A 64 0.61 -8.59 -4.97
N LEU A 65 0.56 -8.82 -3.66
CA LEU A 65 1.24 -9.93 -3.00
C LEU A 65 0.41 -11.22 -3.08
N SER A 66 -0.88 -11.14 -2.72
CA SER A 66 -1.75 -12.33 -2.67
C SER A 66 -1.95 -12.97 -4.03
N LEU A 67 -2.10 -12.17 -5.10
CA LEU A 67 -2.25 -12.71 -6.46
C LEU A 67 -0.94 -13.26 -7.00
N ALA A 68 0.20 -12.66 -6.68
CA ALA A 68 1.50 -13.22 -7.08
C ALA A 68 1.68 -14.63 -6.51
N HIS A 69 1.35 -14.80 -5.22
CA HIS A 69 1.39 -16.11 -4.59
C HIS A 69 0.39 -17.11 -5.19
N ALA A 70 -0.84 -16.66 -5.49
CA ALA A 70 -1.83 -17.52 -6.13
C ALA A 70 -1.38 -18.00 -7.52
N LEU A 71 -0.75 -17.12 -8.31
CA LEU A 71 -0.18 -17.47 -9.61
C LEU A 71 0.97 -18.48 -9.49
N GLU A 72 1.85 -18.34 -8.50
CA GLU A 72 2.91 -19.33 -8.23
C GLU A 72 2.36 -20.72 -7.92
N GLN A 73 1.19 -20.79 -7.26
CA GLN A 73 0.50 -22.05 -6.97
C GLN A 73 -0.28 -22.61 -8.17
N GLY A 74 -0.30 -21.90 -9.32
CA GLY A 74 -1.06 -22.30 -10.49
C GLY A 74 -2.58 -22.15 -10.32
N ALA A 75 -3.03 -21.27 -9.42
CA ALA A 75 -4.46 -20.99 -9.27
C ALA A 75 -5.01 -20.28 -10.52
N ASP A 76 -6.17 -20.73 -11.01
CA ASP A 76 -6.88 -20.13 -12.15
C ASP A 76 -8.06 -19.24 -11.73
N THR A 77 -8.51 -19.37 -10.48
CA THR A 77 -9.71 -18.75 -9.95
C THR A 77 -9.43 -18.18 -8.58
N ILE A 78 -9.88 -16.95 -8.33
CA ILE A 78 -9.73 -16.28 -7.04
C ILE A 78 -11.09 -15.99 -6.44
N VAL A 79 -11.25 -16.32 -5.16
CA VAL A 79 -12.45 -16.03 -4.37
C VAL A 79 -12.07 -15.09 -3.23
N PHE A 80 -12.70 -13.92 -3.19
CA PHE A 80 -12.49 -12.90 -2.15
C PHE A 80 -13.79 -12.63 -1.37
N GLY A 81 -13.64 -12.23 -0.11
CA GLY A 81 -14.70 -11.76 0.79
C GLY A 81 -14.31 -10.48 1.52
#